data_AF-A0A848SJR8-F1
#
_entry.id   AF-A0A848SJR8-F1
#
_cell.length_a   1.000
_cell.length_b   1.000
_cell.length_c   1.000
_cell.angle_alpha   90.00
_cell.angle_beta   90.00
_cell.angle_gamma   90.00
#
_symmetry.space_group_name_H-M   'P 1'
#
loop_
_entity.id
_entity.type
_entity.pdbx_description
1 polymer ?
#
loop_
_entity_poly.entity_id
_entity_poly.type
_entity_poly.pdbx_seq_one_letter_code
_entity_poly.pdbx_strand_id
1 'polypeptide(L)'
;MIASRAAMAGLKSVILIGAAIALSGQSQNWLTQVERTEASHVVGNPETKTQLTEWVSYTCPACANFSRNGEEVVKLAYVGP
;
A
#
# COMPACT_ATOMS: atom_id res chain seq x y z
N MET A 1 46.23 3.34 16.83
CA MET A 1 45.37 3.12 15.62
C MET A 1 44.19 2.17 15.84
N ILE A 2 44.05 1.51 17.00
CA ILE A 2 42.97 0.52 17.26
C ILE A 2 41.72 1.17 17.89
N ALA A 3 41.87 2.23 18.70
CA ALA A 3 40.76 2.91 19.38
C ALA A 3 39.78 3.65 18.44
N SER A 4 40.24 4.13 17.28
CA SER A 4 39.41 4.88 16.33
C SER A 4 38.42 3.99 15.54
N ARG A 5 38.65 2.67 15.47
CA ARG A 5 37.78 1.73 14.76
C ARG A 5 36.55 1.33 15.59
N ALA A 6 36.68 1.29 16.92
CA ALA A 6 35.59 0.95 17.83
C ALA A 6 34.53 2.07 17.94
N ALA A 7 34.96 3.34 17.93
CA ALA A 7 34.05 4.50 17.90
C ALA A 7 33.22 4.57 16.59
N MET A 8 33.81 4.18 15.46
CA MET A 8 33.12 4.13 14.17
C MET A 8 32.14 2.95 14.04
N ALA A 9 32.34 1.86 14.79
CA ALA A 9 31.41 0.74 14.81
C ALA A 9 30.12 1.09 15.59
N GLY A 10 30.24 1.78 16.72
CA GLY A 10 29.09 2.22 17.52
C GLY A 10 28.21 3.26 16.82
N LEU A 11 28.83 4.22 16.11
CA LEU A 11 28.09 5.26 15.38
C LEU A 11 27.25 4.70 14.22
N LYS A 12 27.75 3.69 13.50
CA LYS A 12 27.00 3.04 12.41
C LYS A 12 25.77 2.27 12.91
N SER A 13 25.87 1.64 14.07
CA SER A 13 24.74 0.92 14.68
C SER A 13 23.64 1.85 15.19
N VAL A 14 23.98 3.03 15.71
CA VAL A 14 22.98 4.03 16.15
C VAL A 14 22.20 4.61 14.97
N ILE A 15 22.84 4.83 13.82
CA ILE A 15 22.18 5.34 12.61
C ILE A 15 21.18 4.32 12.05
N LEU A 16 21.51 3.03 12.05
CA LEU A 16 20.62 1.97 11.55
C LEU A 16 19.36 1.81 12.43
N ILE A 17 19.49 1.94 13.74
CA ILE A 17 18.37 1.87 14.68
C ILE A 17 17.50 3.14 14.56
N GLY A 18 18.11 4.32 14.45
CA GLY A 18 17.40 5.58 14.27
C GLY A 18 16.57 5.63 12.97
N ALA A 19 17.10 5.06 11.87
CA ALA A 19 16.39 4.97 10.60
C ALA A 19 15.18 4.03 10.66
N ALA A 20 15.29 2.88 11.34
CA ALA A 20 14.18 1.93 11.48
C ALA A 20 12.99 2.53 12.24
N ILE A 21 13.24 3.34 13.27
CA ILE A 21 12.20 4.02 14.06
C ILE A 21 11.53 5.15 13.27
N ALA A 22 12.27 5.83 12.39
CA ALA A 22 11.70 6.85 11.52
C ALA A 22 10.72 6.28 10.47
N LEU A 23 10.92 5.02 10.06
CA LEU A 23 10.10 4.35 9.06
C LEU A 23 8.90 3.60 9.66
N SER A 24 8.93 3.26 10.96
CA SER A 24 7.88 2.46 11.60
C SER A 24 6.53 3.17 11.78
N GLY A 25 6.44 4.46 11.43
CA GLY A 25 5.22 5.26 11.55
C GLY A 25 4.44 5.48 10.25
N GLN A 26 4.93 5.03 9.08
CA GLN A 26 4.20 5.20 7.83
C GLN A 26 3.16 4.08 7.68
N SER A 27 1.88 4.41 7.91
CA SER A 27 0.79 3.54 7.45
C SER A 27 0.82 3.49 5.93
N GLN A 28 0.90 2.28 5.36
CA GLN A 28 0.85 2.08 3.92
C GLN A 28 -0.52 2.52 3.40
N ASN A 29 -0.54 3.41 2.39
CA ASN A 29 -1.78 3.84 1.74
C ASN A 29 -2.24 2.82 0.69
N TRP A 30 -3.18 1.93 1.05
CA TRP A 30 -3.70 0.87 0.21
C TRP A 30 -4.50 1.37 -1.00
N LEU A 31 -5.10 2.56 -0.95
CA LEU A 31 -5.78 3.16 -2.11
C LEU A 31 -4.84 3.43 -3.28
N THR A 32 -3.55 3.56 -3.02
CA THR A 32 -2.54 3.82 -4.06
C THR A 32 -1.90 2.56 -4.62
N GLN A 33 -2.26 1.40 -4.08
CA GLN A 33 -1.70 0.12 -4.48
C GLN A 33 -2.60 -0.55 -5.52
N VAL A 34 -2.09 -0.66 -6.74
CA VAL A 34 -2.76 -1.35 -7.84
C VAL A 34 -1.78 -2.33 -8.48
N GLU A 35 -2.12 -3.61 -8.42
CA GLU A 35 -1.37 -4.68 -9.07
C GLU A 35 -2.17 -5.21 -10.26
N ARG A 36 -1.51 -5.33 -11.41
CA ARG A 36 -2.10 -5.98 -12.58
C ARG A 36 -1.71 -7.46 -12.60
N THR A 37 -2.69 -8.33 -12.62
CA THR A 37 -2.52 -9.77 -12.79
C THR A 37 -2.69 -10.16 -14.26
N GLU A 38 -2.60 -11.45 -14.56
CA GLU A 38 -2.92 -11.97 -15.91
C GLU A 38 -4.38 -11.69 -16.31
N ALA A 39 -5.30 -11.69 -15.34
CA ALA A 39 -6.75 -11.65 -15.60
C ALA A 39 -7.48 -10.43 -15.01
N SER A 40 -6.85 -9.64 -14.13
CA SER A 40 -7.54 -8.59 -13.36
C SER A 40 -6.59 -7.49 -12.89
N HIS A 41 -7.16 -6.49 -12.22
CA HIS A 41 -6.43 -5.54 -11.39
C HIS A 41 -6.86 -5.73 -9.94
N VAL A 42 -5.89 -5.89 -9.04
CA VAL A 42 -6.10 -5.95 -7.59
C VAL A 42 -5.79 -4.57 -7.04
N VAL A 43 -6.74 -4.01 -6.29
CA VAL A 43 -6.61 -2.70 -5.63
C VAL A 43 -6.63 -2.93 -4.13
N GLY A 44 -5.64 -2.39 -3.42
CA GLY A 44 -5.53 -2.51 -1.96
C GLY A 44 -4.78 -3.74 -1.47
N ASN A 45 -5.12 -4.19 -0.26
CA ASN A 45 -4.42 -5.29 0.41
C ASN A 45 -5.00 -6.67 -0.02
N PRO A 46 -4.23 -7.54 -0.69
CA PRO A 46 -4.70 -8.87 -1.12
C PRO A 46 -4.89 -9.86 0.04
N GLU A 47 -4.35 -9.57 1.23
CA GLU A 47 -4.45 -10.43 2.42
C GLU A 47 -5.69 -10.13 3.27
N THR A 48 -6.59 -9.26 2.79
CA THR A 48 -7.82 -8.91 3.50
C THR A 48 -8.78 -10.09 3.59
N LYS A 49 -9.47 -10.20 4.72
CA LYS A 49 -10.50 -11.23 4.93
C LYS A 49 -11.70 -11.04 3.98
N THR A 50 -12.02 -9.80 3.64
CA THR A 50 -13.16 -9.44 2.80
C THR A 50 -12.64 -8.93 1.47
N GLN A 51 -13.01 -9.60 0.38
CA GLN A 51 -12.63 -9.22 -0.97
C GLN A 51 -13.86 -8.89 -1.79
N LEU A 52 -13.76 -7.87 -2.64
CA LEU A 52 -14.80 -7.43 -3.56
C LEU A 52 -14.28 -7.58 -4.99
N THR A 53 -15.11 -8.17 -5.86
CA THR A 53 -14.79 -8.32 -7.29
C THR A 53 -15.79 -7.53 -8.11
N GLU A 54 -15.30 -6.57 -8.88
CA GLU A 54 -16.10 -5.84 -9.85
C GLU A 54 -15.95 -6.45 -11.24
N TRP A 55 -17.07 -6.91 -11.81
CA TRP A 55 -17.14 -7.35 -13.19
C TRP A 55 -17.67 -6.20 -14.06
N VAL A 56 -16.77 -5.58 -14.81
CA VAL A 56 -17.05 -4.39 -15.61
C VAL A 56 -16.89 -4.68 -17.10
N SER A 57 -17.75 -4.06 -17.91
CA SER A 57 -17.56 -3.94 -19.34
C SER A 57 -17.48 -2.46 -19.73
N TYR A 58 -16.51 -2.12 -20.56
CA TYR A 58 -16.31 -0.74 -21.05
C TYR A 58 -17.49 -0.20 -21.86
N THR A 59 -18.34 -1.08 -22.40
CA THR A 59 -19.53 -0.70 -23.18
C THR A 59 -20.82 -0.72 -22.34
N CYS A 60 -20.75 -1.04 -21.04
CA CYS A 60 -21.91 -1.07 -20.17
C CYS A 60 -22.20 0.32 -19.57
N PRO A 61 -23.36 0.94 -19.84
CA PRO A 61 -23.69 2.27 -19.31
C PRO A 61 -23.90 2.28 -17.78
N ALA A 62 -24.39 1.18 -17.20
CA ALA A 62 -24.54 1.06 -15.75
C ALA A 62 -23.18 1.00 -15.04
N CYS A 63 -22.21 0.26 -15.60
CA CYS A 63 -20.84 0.25 -15.09
C CYS A 63 -20.22 1.65 -15.17
N ALA A 64 -20.40 2.35 -16.29
CA ALA A 64 -19.90 3.72 -16.42
C ALA A 64 -20.49 4.68 -15.38
N ASN A 65 -21.76 4.51 -15.01
CA ASN A 65 -22.37 5.28 -13.93
C ASN A 65 -21.77 4.90 -12.55
N PHE A 66 -21.56 3.61 -12.30
CA PHE A 66 -20.98 3.13 -11.06
C PHE A 66 -19.53 3.61 -10.86
N SER A 67 -18.66 3.49 -11.87
CA SER A 67 -17.27 3.96 -11.77
C SER A 67 -17.17 5.47 -11.46
N ARG A 68 -18.15 6.27 -11.90
CA ARG A 68 -18.16 7.72 -11.66
C ARG A 68 -18.67 8.11 -10.28
N ASN A 69 -19.63 7.36 -9.73
CA ASN A 69 -20.42 7.83 -8.58
C ASN A 69 -20.39 6.87 -7.38
N GLY A 70 -20.09 5.59 -7.59
CA GLY A 70 -20.17 4.54 -6.58
C GLY A 70 -18.82 3.96 -6.17
N GLU A 71 -17.88 3.82 -7.10
CA GLU A 71 -16.62 3.09 -6.87
C GLU A 71 -15.80 3.66 -5.71
N GLU A 72 -15.68 4.98 -5.62
CA GLU A 72 -14.92 5.63 -4.54
C GLU A 72 -15.59 5.46 -3.16
N VAL A 73 -16.92 5.38 -3.09
CA VAL A 73 -17.63 5.10 -1.84
C VAL A 73 -17.31 3.68 -1.36
N VAL A 74 -17.23 2.71 -2.27
CA VAL A 74 -16.84 1.33 -1.95
C VAL A 74 -15.38 1.28 -1.48
N LYS A 75 -14.46 1.95 -2.16
CA LYS A 75 -13.05 2.01 -1.75
C LYS A 75 -12.87 2.63 -0.36
N LEU A 76 -13.61 3.70 -0.06
CA LEU A 76 -13.60 4.32 1.27
C LEU A 76 -14.09 3.36 2.37
N ALA A 77 -15.10 2.53 2.07
CA ALA A 77 -15.68 1.61 3.05
C ALA A 77 -14.87 0.32 3.26
N TYR A 78 -14.19 -0.18 2.23
CA TYR A 78 -13.62 -1.54 2.23
C TYR A 78 -12.11 -1.61 1.98
N VAL A 79 -11.49 -0.57 1.43
CA VAL A 79 -10.02 -0.55 1.20
C VAL A 79 -9.35 0.32 2.25
N GLY A 80 -9.82 1.56 2.41
CA GLY A 80 -9.22 2.53 3.33
C GLY A 80 -7.81 2.98 2.90
N PRO A 81 -7.30 4.09 3.44
CA PRO A 81 -5.89 4.41 3.34
C PRO A 81 -5.08 3.32 4.05
#